data_AF-A0A7Y2C8Q5-F1
#
_entry.id   AF-A0A7Y2C8Q5-F1
#
_cell.length_a   1.000
_cell.length_b   1.000
_cell.length_c   1.000
_cell.angle_alpha   90.00
_cell.angle_beta   90.00
_cell.angle_gamma   90.00
#
_symmetry.space_group_name_H-M   'P 1'
#
loop_
_entity.id
_entity.type
_entity.pdbx_description
1 polymer ?
#
loop_
_entity_poly.entity_id
_entity_poly.type
_entity_poly.pdbx_seq_one_letter_code
_entity_poly.pdbx_strand_id
1 'polypeptide(L)' 'MKYDVAVIGGGIVGCATAFRLLESPAVKRLIILEKEAELAFHQSGRNSGVIHSGIYYTPGSAKA' A
#
# COMPACT_ATOMS: atom_id res chain seq x y z
N MET A 1 -0.15 -20.42 -12.97
CA MET A 1 -1.38 -19.71 -12.52
C MET A 1 -1.46 -18.36 -13.25
N LYS A 2 -2.65 -17.79 -13.42
CA LYS A 2 -2.84 -16.45 -14.01
C LYS A 2 -3.33 -15.51 -12.91
N TYR A 3 -2.96 -14.24 -12.94
CA TYR A 3 -3.45 -13.21 -12.01
C TYR A 3 -4.04 -12.08 -12.85
N ASP A 4 -5.01 -11.35 -12.30
CA ASP A 4 -5.63 -10.20 -12.97
C ASP A 4 -4.78 -8.94 -12.74
N VAL A 5 -4.18 -8.83 -11.55
CA VAL A 5 -3.28 -7.74 -11.17
C VAL A 5 -2.10 -8.28 -10.35
N ALA A 6 -0.92 -7.71 -10.56
CA ALA A 6 0.24 -7.86 -9.70
C ALA A 6 0.61 -6.50 -9.10
N VAL A 7 0.79 -6.43 -7.78
CA VAL A 7 1.30 -5.27 -7.06
C VAL A 7 2.73 -5.57 -6.63
N ILE A 8 3.68 -4.71 -6.99
CA ILE A 8 5.10 -4.85 -6.64
C ILE A 8 5.40 -3.96 -5.44
N GLY A 9 5.83 -4.56 -4.33
CA GLY A 9 6.09 -3.91 -3.05
C GLY A 9 5.01 -4.20 -2.00
N GLY A 10 5.40 -4.84 -0.91
CA GLY A 10 4.61 -5.17 0.28
C GLY A 10 4.70 -4.12 1.39
N GLY A 11 4.94 -2.85 1.02
CA GLY A 11 4.81 -1.72 1.94
C GLY A 11 3.36 -1.25 2.08
N ILE A 12 3.11 -0.30 2.98
CA ILE A 12 1.75 0.17 3.32
C ILE A 12 0.97 0.66 2.10
N VAL A 13 1.62 1.38 1.18
CA VAL A 13 1.00 1.87 -0.06
C VAL A 13 0.62 0.70 -0.96
N GLY A 14 1.51 -0.25 -1.19
CA GLY A 14 1.23 -1.43 -2.01
C GLY A 14 0.10 -2.29 -1.45
N CYS A 15 0.11 -2.56 -0.14
CA CYS A 15 -0.96 -3.27 0.55
C CYS A 15 -2.30 -2.52 0.48
N ALA A 16 -2.31 -1.20 0.68
CA ALA A 16 -3.52 -0.39 0.58
C ALA A 16 -4.08 -0.36 -0.87
N THR A 17 -3.21 -0.27 -1.88
CA THR A 17 -3.60 -0.38 -3.28
C THR A 17 -4.20 -1.75 -3.59
N ALA A 18 -3.55 -2.83 -3.16
CA ALA A 18 -4.06 -4.19 -3.34
C ALA A 18 -5.43 -4.38 -2.68
N PHE A 19 -5.59 -3.88 -1.44
CA PHE A 19 -6.85 -3.91 -0.71
C PHE A 19 -7.98 -3.23 -1.49
N ARG A 20 -7.76 -2.00 -1.98
CA ARG A 20 -8.77 -1.27 -2.76
C ARG A 20 -9.07 -1.91 -4.11
N LEU A 21 -8.08 -2.53 -4.76
CA LEU A 21 -8.31 -3.26 -6.00
C LEU A 21 -9.19 -4.50 -5.79
N LEU A 22 -9.08 -5.17 -4.64
CA LEU A 22 -9.92 -6.32 -4.30
C LEU A 22 -11.39 -5.96 -4.05
N GLU A 23 -11.72 -4.68 -3.80
CA GLU A 23 -13.10 -4.21 -3.74
C GLU A 23 -13.77 -4.16 -5.13
N SER A 24 -12.98 -4.19 -6.21
CA SER A 24 -13.50 -4.22 -7.58
C SER A 24 -13.92 -5.63 -7.98
N PRO A 25 -15.16 -5.84 -8.47
CA PRO A 25 -15.61 -7.15 -8.93
C PRO A 25 -14.86 -7.66 -10.17
N ALA A 26 -14.10 -6.81 -10.86
CA ALA A 26 -13.26 -7.18 -11.99
C ALA A 26 -11.95 -7.87 -11.57
N VAL A 27 -11.50 -7.69 -10.32
CA VAL A 27 -10.23 -8.25 -9.82
C VAL A 27 -10.56 -9.47 -8.97
N LYS A 28 -10.39 -10.67 -9.55
CA LYS A 28 -10.70 -11.93 -8.86
C LYS A 28 -9.46 -12.55 -8.23
N ARG A 29 -8.28 -12.29 -8.80
CA ARG A 29 -7.00 -12.80 -8.32
C ARG A 29 -5.93 -11.72 -8.42
N LEU A 30 -5.41 -11.35 -7.26
CA LEU A 30 -4.31 -10.41 -7.11
C LEU A 30 -3.13 -11.12 -6.44
N ILE A 31 -1.92 -10.73 -6.83
CA ILE A 31 -0.69 -11.11 -6.14
C ILE A 31 0.08 -9.86 -5.70
N ILE A 32 0.65 -9.91 -4.50
CA ILE A 32 1.65 -8.94 -4.04
C ILE A 32 3.00 -9.64 -4.12
N LEU A 33 3.98 -8.98 -4.75
CA LEU A 33 5.36 -9.42 -4.78
C LEU A 33 6.20 -8.50 -3.90
N GLU A 34 6.72 -9.04 -2.80
CA GLU A 34 7.66 -8.36 -1.91
C GLU A 34 9.03 -9.02 -2.03
N LYS A 35 10.09 -8.21 -2.04
CA LYS A 35 11.48 -8.67 -2.13
C LYS A 35 11.90 -9.35 -0.83
N GLU A 36 11.50 -8.80 0.29
CA GLU A 36 11.84 -9.30 1.62
C GLU A 36 10.93 -10.45 2.05
N ALA A 37 11.37 -11.23 3.05
CA ALA A 37 10.58 -12.35 3.58
C ALA A 37 9.31 -11.91 4.33
N GLU A 38 9.25 -10.63 4.75
CA GLU A 38 8.19 -10.05 5.54
C GLU A 38 7.67 -8.77 4.89
N LEU A 39 6.38 -8.50 5.04
CA LEU A 39 5.79 -7.23 4.63
C LEU A 39 6.35 -6.09 5.49
N ALA A 40 6.32 -4.87 4.94
CA ALA A 40 6.71 -3.65 5.64
C ALA A 40 8.15 -3.64 6.23
N PHE A 41 9.05 -4.54 5.83
CA PHE A 41 10.42 -4.63 6.39
C PHE A 41 11.24 -3.33 6.34
N HIS A 42 10.98 -2.47 5.34
CA HIS A 42 11.68 -1.19 5.11
C HIS A 42 10.89 0.02 5.64
N GLN A 43 10.61 1.04 4.81
CA GLN A 43 10.05 2.33 5.26
C GLN A 43 8.73 2.20 6.05
N SER A 44 7.85 1.27 5.65
CA SER A 44 6.55 1.10 6.31
C SER A 44 6.64 0.51 7.72
N GLY A 45 7.67 -0.25 8.05
CA GLY A 45 7.94 -0.74 9.40
C GLY A 45 8.93 0.13 10.17
N ARG A 46 9.63 1.07 9.50
CA ARG A 46 10.66 1.95 10.07
C ARG A 46 10.24 3.42 9.97
N ASN A 47 9.10 3.74 10.58
CA ASN A 47 8.62 5.11 10.76
C ASN A 47 8.15 5.30 12.21
N SER A 48 7.70 6.51 12.55
CA SER A 48 7.29 6.86 13.92
C SER A 48 5.98 6.20 14.38
N GLY A 49 5.23 5.54 13.49
CA GLY A 49 3.91 4.98 13.79
C GLY A 49 2.84 6.04 14.10
N VAL A 50 3.09 7.30 13.74
CA VAL A 50 2.17 8.42 14.04
C VAL A 50 1.16 8.61 12.91
N ILE A 51 -0.12 8.62 13.25
CA ILE A 51 -1.19 9.08 12.36
C ILE A 51 -1.32 10.59 12.52
N HIS A 52 -0.87 11.33 11.50
CA HIS A 52 -0.91 12.80 11.53
C HIS A 52 -2.32 13.30 11.21
N SER A 53 -2.80 14.30 11.97
CA SER A 53 -4.08 14.98 11.73
C SER A 53 -4.09 15.90 10.50
N GLY A 54 -2.93 16.11 9.88
CA GLY A 54 -2.78 16.93 8.68
C GLY A 54 -2.78 18.45 8.90
N ILE A 55 -2.80 18.93 10.15
CA ILE A 55 -2.97 20.36 10.50
C ILE A 55 -1.89 21.31 9.96
N TYR A 56 -0.72 20.80 9.56
CA TYR A 56 0.41 21.61 9.06
C TYR A 56 0.60 21.53 7.55
N TYR A 57 -0.20 20.74 6.82
CA TYR A 57 -0.07 20.65 5.38
C TYR A 57 -0.84 21.79 4.69
N THR A 58 -0.23 22.34 3.65
CA THR A 58 -0.86 23.37 2.83
C THR A 58 -2.17 22.83 2.25
N PRO A 59 -3.29 23.56 2.39
CA PRO A 59 -4.56 23.16 1.78
C PRO A 59 -4.42 22.86 0.29
N GLY A 60 -4.99 21.73 -0.15
CA GLY A 60 -4.91 21.28 -1.54
C GLY A 60 -3.58 20.62 -1.93
N SER A 61 -2.61 20.49 -1.02
CA SER A 61 -1.39 19.74 -1.31
C SER A 61 -1.65 18.22 -1.31
N ALA A 62 -0.87 17.48 -2.09
CA ALA A 62 -0.81 16.02 -2.03
C ALA A 62 0.06 15.51 -0.87
N LYS A 63 0.34 16.35 0.13
CA LYS A 63 1.02 15.94 1.36
C LYS A 63 -0.04 15.55 2.39
N ALA A 64 0.28 14.51 3.17
CA ALA A 64 -0.61 13.60 3.90
C ALA A 64 -0.94 12.35 3.10
#